data_AF-J3ERR3-F1
#
_entry.id   AF-J3ERR3-F1
#
_cell.length_a   1.000
_cell.length_b   1.000
_cell.length_c   1.000
_cell.angle_alpha   90.00
_cell.angle_beta   90.00
_cell.angle_gamma   90.00
#
_symmetry.space_group_name_H-M   'P 1'
#
loop_
_entity.id
_entity.type
_entity.pdbx_description
1 polymer ?
#
loop_
_entity_poly.entity_id
_entity_poly.type
_entity_poly.pdbx_seq_one_letter_code
_entity_poly.pdbx_strand_id
1 'polypeptide(L)'
;MDITGKQKKDYIETFSHADLAKKLGVSLTALDSQAESLGWKEEHRLYWFDKSVEILKQELINGNVSAVKEMLKLTGATRPVGRPRKLDVEHHIAVQAKIAEEWDSDIHRMSVVK
;
A
#
# COMPACT_ATOMS: atom_id res chain seq x y z
N MET A 1 -35.13 15.44 -16.94
CA MET A 1 -33.92 14.84 -17.54
C MET A 1 -33.29 13.96 -16.49
N ASP A 2 -33.54 12.65 -16.59
CA ASP A 2 -33.20 11.63 -15.59
C ASP A 2 -31.72 11.21 -15.69
N ILE A 3 -30.84 12.21 -15.61
CA ILE A 3 -29.46 12.13 -16.09
C ILE A 3 -28.47 11.67 -15.00
N THR A 4 -28.83 11.70 -13.72
CA THR A 4 -27.87 11.46 -12.63
C THR A 4 -27.52 9.99 -12.39
N GLY A 5 -28.47 9.05 -12.48
CA GLY A 5 -28.21 7.64 -12.13
C GLY A 5 -27.30 6.91 -13.12
N LYS A 6 -27.58 7.06 -14.42
CA LYS A 6 -26.81 6.39 -15.48
C LYS A 6 -25.40 6.97 -15.62
N GLN A 7 -25.27 8.30 -15.62
CA GLN A 7 -23.95 8.95 -15.70
C GLN A 7 -23.09 8.65 -14.48
N LYS A 8 -23.69 8.58 -13.29
CA LYS A 8 -23.00 8.15 -12.07
C LYS A 8 -22.44 6.74 -12.23
N LYS A 9 -23.26 5.79 -12.69
CA LYS A 9 -22.82 4.41 -12.94
C LYS A 9 -21.67 4.37 -13.96
N ASP A 10 -21.83 5.07 -15.09
CA ASP A 10 -20.80 5.13 -16.13
C ASP A 10 -19.50 5.74 -15.62
N TYR A 11 -19.56 6.74 -14.72
CA TYR A 11 -18.39 7.33 -14.06
C TYR A 11 -17.72 6.36 -13.08
N ILE A 12 -18.49 5.68 -12.23
CA ILE A 12 -17.95 4.73 -11.25
C ILE A 12 -17.28 3.54 -11.95
N GLU A 13 -17.90 3.00 -13.00
CA GLU A 13 -17.46 1.76 -13.65
C GLU A 13 -16.46 1.97 -14.81
N THR A 14 -16.16 3.22 -15.21
CA THR A 14 -15.19 3.45 -16.29
C THR A 14 -13.76 3.19 -15.84
N PHE A 15 -12.94 2.60 -16.71
CA PHE A 15 -11.49 2.48 -16.52
C PHE A 15 -10.75 3.79 -16.86
N SER A 16 -11.37 4.67 -17.65
CA SER A 16 -10.74 5.90 -18.16
C SER A 16 -11.76 7.04 -18.16
N HIS A 17 -11.58 8.00 -17.25
CA HIS A 17 -12.40 9.21 -17.21
C HIS A 17 -12.18 10.10 -18.43
N ALA A 18 -10.99 10.05 -19.05
CA ALA A 18 -10.70 10.78 -20.28
C ALA A 18 -11.54 10.29 -21.46
N ASP A 19 -11.69 8.97 -21.61
CA ASP A 19 -12.51 8.40 -22.67
C ASP A 19 -14.01 8.57 -22.40
N LEU A 20 -14.43 8.52 -21.13
CA LEU A 20 -15.79 8.84 -20.73
C LEU A 20 -16.13 10.31 -21.05
N ALA A 21 -15.24 11.25 -20.74
CA ALA A 21 -15.42 12.66 -21.04
C ALA A 21 -15.59 12.90 -22.56
N LYS A 22 -14.77 12.25 -23.39
CA LYS A 22 -14.91 12.28 -24.86
C LYS A 22 -16.26 11.73 -25.32
N LYS A 23 -16.72 10.60 -24.78
CA LYS A 23 -18.02 9.97 -25.13
C LYS A 23 -19.20 10.86 -24.75
N LEU A 24 -19.10 11.57 -23.62
CA LEU A 24 -20.13 12.49 -23.15
C LEU A 24 -20.05 13.87 -23.81
N GLY A 25 -19.01 14.14 -24.60
CA GLY A 25 -18.79 15.44 -25.25
C GLY A 25 -18.47 16.56 -24.27
N VAL A 26 -17.97 16.22 -23.07
CA VAL A 26 -17.60 17.19 -22.02
C VAL A 26 -16.09 17.24 -21.84
N SER A 27 -15.60 18.35 -21.30
CA SER A 27 -14.20 18.44 -20.88
C SER A 27 -13.96 17.56 -19.65
N LEU A 28 -12.76 16.98 -19.56
CA LEU A 28 -12.36 16.17 -18.40
C LEU A 28 -12.48 16.95 -17.09
N THR A 29 -12.10 18.23 -17.11
CA THR A 29 -12.18 19.12 -15.95
C THR A 29 -13.62 19.35 -15.49
N ALA A 30 -14.57 19.50 -16.42
CA ALA A 30 -15.98 19.63 -16.07
C ALA A 30 -16.53 18.33 -15.46
N LEU A 31 -16.17 17.18 -16.03
CA LEU A 31 -16.53 15.86 -15.51
C LEU A 31 -15.99 15.65 -14.09
N ASP A 32 -14.71 15.99 -13.86
CA ASP A 32 -14.09 15.84 -12.54
C ASP A 32 -14.66 16.80 -11.50
N SER A 33 -15.01 18.02 -11.90
CA SER A 33 -15.64 19.01 -11.01
C SER A 33 -17.05 18.57 -10.60
N GLN A 34 -17.80 17.99 -11.55
CA GLN A 34 -19.12 17.42 -11.29
C GLN A 34 -19.03 16.16 -10.40
N ALA A 35 -18.05 15.30 -10.65
CA ALA A 35 -17.84 14.12 -9.82
C ALA A 35 -17.43 14.47 -8.39
N GLU A 36 -16.63 15.52 -8.20
CA GLU A 36 -16.28 16.04 -6.87
C GLU A 36 -17.52 16.56 -6.13
N SER A 37 -18.32 17.40 -6.79
CA SER A 37 -19.50 18.01 -6.16
C SER A 37 -20.59 17.01 -5.80
N LEU A 38 -20.65 15.89 -6.53
CA LEU A 38 -21.61 14.82 -6.32
C LEU A 38 -21.04 13.62 -5.53
N GLY A 39 -19.77 13.68 -5.10
CA GLY A 39 -19.13 12.65 -4.29
C GLY A 39 -18.81 11.34 -5.02
N TRP A 40 -18.82 11.32 -6.36
CA TRP A 40 -18.65 10.10 -7.16
C TRP A 40 -17.24 9.52 -7.11
N LYS A 41 -16.23 10.34 -6.76
CA LYS A 41 -14.83 9.89 -6.71
C LYS A 41 -14.57 8.84 -5.65
N GLU A 42 -15.21 8.98 -4.49
CA GLU A 42 -15.05 7.99 -3.42
C GLU A 42 -15.74 6.68 -3.79
N GLU A 43 -16.94 6.75 -4.37
CA GLU A 43 -17.66 5.58 -4.84
C GLU A 43 -16.91 4.85 -5.97
N HIS A 44 -16.32 5.58 -6.91
CA HIS A 44 -15.43 5.03 -7.93
C HIS A 44 -14.25 4.30 -7.30
N ARG A 45 -13.59 4.91 -6.31
CA ARG A 45 -12.46 4.30 -5.61
C ARG A 45 -12.85 3.00 -4.91
N LEU A 46 -13.97 3.01 -4.18
CA LEU A 46 -14.48 1.82 -3.47
C LEU A 46 -14.85 0.70 -4.45
N TYR A 47 -15.57 1.05 -5.53
CA TYR A 47 -15.94 0.09 -6.57
C TYR A 47 -14.71 -0.61 -7.18
N TRP A 48 -13.69 0.16 -7.56
CA TRP A 48 -12.47 -0.42 -8.15
C TRP A 48 -11.61 -1.16 -7.14
N PHE A 49 -11.63 -0.75 -5.87
CA PHE A 49 -10.99 -1.49 -4.79
C PHE A 49 -11.62 -2.88 -4.64
N ASP A 50 -12.93 -2.96 -4.51
CA ASP A 50 -13.66 -4.23 -4.37
C ASP A 50 -13.41 -5.14 -5.59
N LYS A 51 -13.49 -4.58 -6.79
CA LYS A 51 -13.23 -5.32 -8.03
C LYS A 51 -11.79 -5.82 -8.12
N SER A 52 -10.82 -5.03 -7.66
CA SER A 52 -9.41 -5.45 -7.60
C SER A 52 -9.20 -6.58 -6.59
N VAL A 53 -9.89 -6.53 -5.45
CA VAL A 53 -9.87 -7.60 -4.44
C VAL A 53 -10.49 -8.89 -4.97
N GLU A 54 -11.57 -8.82 -5.75
CA GLU A 54 -12.16 -9.99 -6.40
C GLU A 54 -11.20 -10.65 -7.38
N ILE A 55 -10.51 -9.86 -8.21
CA ILE A 55 -9.49 -10.36 -9.13
C ILE A 55 -8.35 -11.04 -8.33
N LEU A 56 -7.88 -10.41 -7.25
CA LEU A 56 -6.85 -10.99 -6.38
C LEU A 56 -7.29 -12.33 -5.75
N LYS A 57 -8.56 -12.47 -5.35
CA LYS A 57 -9.10 -13.74 -4.84
C LYS A 57 -9.10 -14.83 -5.91
N GLN A 58 -9.44 -14.50 -7.15
CA GLN A 58 -9.40 -15.48 -8.26
C GLN A 58 -7.96 -15.90 -8.57
N GLU A 59 -7.03 -14.95 -8.65
CA GLU A 59 -5.61 -15.23 -8.87
C GLU A 59 -5.00 -16.07 -7.75
N LEU A 60 -5.45 -15.88 -6.51
CA LEU A 60 -5.08 -16.70 -5.37
C LEU A 60 -5.53 -18.16 -5.55
N ILE A 61 -6.78 -18.38 -6.00
CA ILE A 61 -7.31 -19.72 -6.30
C ILE A 61 -6.49 -20.38 -7.43
N ASN A 62 -6.04 -19.60 -8.41
CA ASN A 62 -5.20 -20.06 -9.51
C ASN A 62 -3.74 -20.37 -9.09
N GLY A 63 -3.38 -20.17 -7.83
CA GLY A 63 -2.03 -20.46 -7.31
C GLY A 63 -0.99 -19.38 -7.59
N ASN A 64 -1.40 -18.16 -7.93
CA ASN A 64 -0.47 -17.06 -8.19
C ASN A 64 0.18 -16.56 -6.89
N VAL A 65 1.47 -16.82 -6.71
CA VAL A 65 2.25 -16.44 -5.51
C VAL A 65 2.28 -14.91 -5.30
N SER A 66 2.23 -14.12 -6.38
CA SER A 66 2.19 -12.66 -6.27
C SER A 66 0.86 -12.19 -5.67
N ALA A 67 -0.26 -12.86 -5.99
CA ALA A 67 -1.57 -12.56 -5.41
C ALA A 67 -1.61 -12.87 -3.91
N VAL A 68 -0.96 -13.96 -3.47
CA VAL A 68 -0.80 -14.27 -2.02
C VAL A 68 -0.15 -13.11 -1.29
N LYS A 69 0.95 -12.57 -1.83
CA LYS A 69 1.69 -11.47 -1.21
C LYS A 69 0.86 -10.19 -1.11
N GLU A 70 0.13 -9.83 -2.17
CA GLU A 70 -0.75 -8.66 -2.14
C GLU A 70 -1.93 -8.86 -1.19
N MET A 71 -2.51 -10.06 -1.12
CA MET A 71 -3.57 -10.36 -0.16
C MET A 71 -3.10 -10.30 1.30
N LEU A 72 -1.89 -10.79 1.59
CA LEU A 72 -1.26 -10.66 2.92
C LEU A 72 -1.01 -9.19 3.31
N LYS A 73 -0.76 -8.32 2.33
CA LYS A 73 -0.67 -6.87 2.59
C LYS A 73 -2.02 -6.28 2.96
N LEU A 74 -3.06 -6.63 2.22
CA LEU A 74 -4.43 -6.16 2.48
C LEU A 74 -4.93 -6.58 3.86
N THR A 75 -4.59 -7.79 4.32
CA THR A 75 -4.99 -8.31 5.64
C THR A 75 -4.08 -7.84 6.78
N GLY A 76 -3.03 -7.08 6.49
CA GLY A 76 -2.05 -6.64 7.49
C GLY A 76 -1.08 -7.73 7.95
N ALA A 77 -1.14 -8.93 7.37
CA ALA A 77 -0.26 -10.07 7.66
C ALA A 77 1.09 -9.99 6.93
N THR A 78 1.64 -8.77 6.78
CA THR A 78 2.87 -8.50 6.00
C THR A 78 4.16 -8.91 6.71
N ARG A 79 4.13 -9.01 8.03
CA ARG A 79 5.30 -9.34 8.84
C ARG A 79 5.10 -10.73 9.44
N PRO A 80 6.03 -11.67 9.21
CA PRO A 80 6.08 -12.89 10.00
C PRO A 80 6.07 -12.50 11.49
N VAL A 81 5.14 -13.07 12.25
CA VAL A 81 5.11 -12.94 13.71
C VAL A 81 6.49 -13.30 14.26
N GLY A 82 7.03 -12.42 15.12
CA GLY A 82 8.35 -12.60 15.73
C GLY A 82 9.54 -12.00 14.97
N ARG A 83 9.39 -11.47 13.74
CA ARG A 83 10.49 -10.76 13.07
C ARG A 83 10.69 -9.37 13.73
N PRO A 84 11.85 -9.09 14.37
CA PRO A 84 12.11 -7.80 15.01
C PRO A 84 12.05 -6.64 14.00
N ARG A 85 11.86 -5.40 14.48
CA ARG A 85 11.96 -4.24 13.59
C ARG A 85 13.41 -4.03 13.19
N LYS A 86 13.63 -3.47 11.99
CA LYS A 86 14.99 -3.18 11.49
C LYS A 86 15.75 -2.30 12.49
N LEU A 87 15.07 -1.30 13.05
CA LEU A 87 15.59 -0.42 14.10
C LEU A 87 16.04 -1.19 15.35
N ASP A 88 15.25 -2.18 15.79
CA ASP A 88 15.59 -2.99 16.97
C ASP A 88 16.87 -3.81 16.71
N VAL A 89 17.01 -4.36 15.50
CA VAL A 89 18.20 -5.10 15.06
C VAL A 89 19.42 -4.17 14.98
N GLU A 90 19.27 -3.00 14.35
CA GLU A 90 20.34 -2.00 14.22
C GLU A 90 20.82 -1.51 15.59
N HIS A 91 19.89 -1.23 16.51
CA HIS A 91 20.22 -0.85 17.88
C HIS A 91 20.95 -1.97 18.62
N HIS A 92 20.49 -3.22 18.50
CA HIS A 92 21.16 -4.35 19.13
C HIS A 92 22.60 -4.52 18.63
N ILE A 93 22.81 -4.40 17.31
CA ILE A 93 24.15 -4.47 16.71
C ILE A 93 25.05 -3.35 17.26
N ALA A 94 24.56 -2.12 17.35
CA ALA A 94 25.32 -0.99 17.88
C ALA A 94 25.73 -1.19 19.34
N VAL A 95 24.82 -1.72 20.18
CA VAL A 95 25.12 -2.04 21.58
C VAL A 95 26.19 -3.12 21.69
N GLN A 96 26.08 -4.20 20.90
CA GLN A 96 27.07 -5.28 20.89
C GLN A 96 28.45 -4.78 20.45
N ALA A 97 28.52 -3.93 19.43
CA ALA A 97 29.77 -3.32 18.97
C ALA A 97 30.43 -2.46 20.07
N LYS A 98 29.63 -1.64 20.77
CA LYS A 98 30.12 -0.82 21.88
C LYS A 98 30.67 -1.65 23.04
N ILE A 99 29.96 -2.73 23.42
CA ILE A 99 30.40 -3.64 24.48
C ILE A 99 31.74 -4.28 24.11
N ALA A 100 31.91 -4.72 22.85
CA ALA A 100 33.17 -5.29 22.38
C ALA A 100 34.33 -4.28 22.44
N GLU A 101 34.10 -3.04 22.00
CA GLU A 101 35.10 -1.97 22.04
C GLU A 101 35.52 -1.60 23.48
N GLU A 102 34.55 -1.49 24.39
CA GLU A 102 34.80 -1.23 25.82
C GLU A 102 35.60 -2.38 26.45
N TRP A 103 35.24 -3.62 26.13
CA TRP A 103 35.95 -4.81 26.60
C TRP A 103 37.41 -4.84 26.13
N ASP A 104 37.65 -4.63 24.84
CA ASP A 104 39.01 -4.62 24.27
C ASP A 104 39.86 -3.50 24.88
N SER A 105 39.25 -2.33 25.10
CA SER A 105 39.90 -1.19 25.75
C SER A 105 40.29 -1.48 27.20
N ASP A 106 39.42 -2.17 27.95
CA ASP A 106 39.68 -2.56 29.33
C ASP A 106 40.77 -3.63 29.43
N ILE A 107 40.76 -4.63 28.53
CA ILE A 107 41.85 -5.62 28.41
C ILE A 107 43.17 -4.92 28.14
N HIS A 108 43.19 -3.96 27.22
CA HIS A 108 44.39 -3.18 26.92
C HIS A 108 44.86 -2.39 28.14
N ARG A 109 43.96 -1.69 28.85
CA ARG A 109 44.29 -0.93 30.06
C ARG A 109 44.92 -1.82 31.13
N MET A 110 44.35 -3.01 31.37
CA MET A 110 44.93 -3.97 32.32
C MET A 110 46.30 -4.49 31.89
N SER A 111 46.56 -4.63 30.59
CA SER A 111 47.84 -5.11 30.08
C SER A 111 49.00 -4.11 30.27
N VAL A 112 48.68 -2.81 30.37
CA VAL A 112 49.65 -1.70 30.50
C VAL A 112 50.01 -1.42 31.97
N VAL A 113 49.17 -1.85 32.93
CA VAL A 113 49.48 -1.77 34.37
C VAL A 113 50.37 -2.96 34.75
N LYS A 114 51.68 -2.79 34.64
CA LYS A 114 52.70 -3.66 35.25
C LYS A 114 53.34 -2.98 36.45
#